data_AF-A0A838ULG3-F1
#
_entry.id   AF-A0A838ULG3-F1
#
_cell.length_a   1.000
_cell.length_b   1.000
_cell.length_c   1.000
_cell.angle_alpha   90.00
_cell.angle_beta   90.00
_cell.angle_gamma   90.00
#
_symmetry.space_group_name_H-M   'P 1'
#
loop_
_entity.id
_entity.type
_entity.pdbx_description
1 polymer ?
#
loop_
_entity_poly.entity_id
_entity_poly.type
_entity_poly.pdbx_seq_one_letter_code
_entity_poly.pdbx_strand_id
1 'polypeptide(L)'
;MDDPSFTAFAATLAEHGNDVDALISAIGAFTIETPSWGYGNSGTRFKVFPWPGAARTVYEKLADAAEVQRVTGVCPAVALHIPWDHTDDWDALARHAQGLGLRIGAINPNLFQDEHYRLGSLAHPDLGMRQQAIDHVRECIAIARTLG
;
A
#
# COMPACT_ATOMS: atom_id res chain seq x y z
N MET A 1 -29.03 -8.41 11.32
CA MET A 1 -27.78 -9.04 11.77
C MET A 1 -28.21 -10.40 12.31
N ASP A 2 -28.76 -11.23 11.43
CA ASP A 2 -29.70 -12.29 11.84
C ASP A 2 -29.09 -13.67 11.63
N ASP A 3 -27.76 -13.72 11.53
CA ASP A 3 -27.01 -14.96 11.42
C ASP A 3 -27.01 -15.69 12.79
N PRO A 4 -27.53 -16.93 12.87
CA PRO A 4 -27.61 -17.65 14.14
C PRO A 4 -26.23 -17.95 14.75
N SER A 5 -25.20 -18.16 13.92
CA SER A 5 -23.83 -18.44 14.38
C SER A 5 -23.21 -17.19 15.00
N PHE A 6 -23.39 -16.03 14.36
CA PHE A 6 -22.93 -14.75 14.90
C PHE A 6 -23.63 -14.43 16.22
N THR A 7 -24.95 -14.63 16.29
CA THR A 7 -25.74 -14.37 17.50
C THR A 7 -25.26 -15.23 18.67
N ALA A 8 -25.03 -16.52 18.44
CA ALA A 8 -24.50 -17.42 19.47
C ALA A 8 -23.10 -17.01 19.94
N PHE A 9 -22.22 -16.63 19.01
CA PHE A 9 -20.87 -16.17 19.34
C PHE A 9 -20.86 -14.85 20.13
N ALA A 10 -21.69 -13.88 19.72
CA ALA A 10 -21.87 -12.63 20.43
C ALA A 10 -22.34 -12.85 21.88
N ALA A 11 -23.28 -13.79 22.09
CA ALA A 11 -23.72 -14.17 23.43
C ALA A 11 -22.56 -14.74 24.27
N THR A 12 -21.75 -15.64 23.71
CA THR A 12 -20.55 -16.19 24.40
C THR A 12 -19.54 -15.10 24.77
N LEU A 13 -19.30 -14.12 23.88
CA LEU A 13 -18.41 -13.00 24.19
C LEU A 13 -18.95 -12.14 25.34
N ALA A 14 -20.25 -11.88 25.35
CA ALA A 14 -20.91 -11.12 26.41
C ALA A 14 -20.87 -11.86 27.76
N GLU A 15 -21.06 -13.18 27.77
CA GLU A 15 -20.92 -14.04 28.97
C GLU A 15 -19.50 -13.96 29.57
N HIS A 16 -18.48 -13.78 28.72
CA HIS A 16 -17.11 -13.56 29.15
C HIS A 16 -16.80 -12.09 29.52
N GLY A 17 -17.80 -11.22 29.60
CA GLY A 17 -17.66 -9.83 30.03
C GLY A 17 -17.15 -8.87 28.95
N ASN A 18 -17.23 -9.24 27.67
CA ASN A 18 -16.85 -8.35 26.58
C ASN A 18 -18.02 -7.48 26.13
N ASP A 19 -17.73 -6.21 25.80
CA ASP A 19 -18.67 -5.32 25.11
C ASP A 19 -18.62 -5.63 23.60
N VAL A 20 -19.62 -6.38 23.13
CA VAL A 20 -19.69 -6.85 21.75
C VAL A 20 -19.86 -5.68 20.76
N ASP A 21 -20.64 -4.66 21.11
CA ASP A 21 -20.86 -3.51 20.24
C ASP A 21 -19.57 -2.68 20.09
N ALA A 22 -18.82 -2.51 21.18
CA ALA A 22 -17.51 -1.88 21.13
C ALA A 22 -16.52 -2.67 20.27
N LEU A 23 -16.53 -4.01 20.36
CA LEU A 23 -15.68 -4.87 19.52
C LEU A 23 -16.03 -4.76 18.03
N ILE A 24 -17.32 -4.81 17.69
CA ILE A 24 -17.79 -4.62 16.30
C ILE A 24 -17.36 -3.26 15.77
N SER A 25 -17.52 -2.20 16.58
CA SER A 25 -17.10 -0.86 16.21
C SER A 25 -15.59 -0.77 15.99
N ALA A 26 -14.79 -1.40 16.85
CA ALA A 26 -13.33 -1.42 16.72
C ALA A 26 -12.88 -2.16 15.45
N ILE A 27 -13.51 -3.29 15.14
CA ILE A 27 -13.25 -4.05 13.92
C ILE A 27 -13.67 -3.25 12.69
N GLY A 28 -14.83 -2.60 12.72
CA GLY A 28 -15.32 -1.78 11.61
C GLY A 28 -14.47 -0.53 11.32
N ALA A 29 -13.74 -0.03 12.33
CA ALA A 29 -12.80 1.08 12.18
C ALA A 29 -11.38 0.65 11.77
N PHE A 30 -11.08 -0.66 11.84
CA PHE A 30 -9.76 -1.17 11.51
C PHE A 30 -9.50 -1.08 10.00
N THR A 31 -8.35 -0.52 9.63
CA THR A 31 -7.95 -0.37 8.22
C THR A 31 -6.52 -0.83 8.00
N ILE A 32 -6.26 -1.34 6.80
CA ILE A 32 -4.96 -1.82 6.32
C ILE A 32 -4.59 -1.02 5.07
N GLU A 33 -3.37 -0.50 5.02
CA GLU A 33 -2.81 0.04 3.78
C GLU A 33 -2.22 -1.08 2.93
N THR A 34 -2.57 -1.14 1.65
CA THR A 34 -2.06 -2.19 0.75
C THR A 34 -0.86 -1.70 -0.07
N PRO A 35 0.11 -2.56 -0.37
CA PRO A 35 1.27 -2.19 -1.19
C PRO A 35 0.96 -2.25 -2.69
N SER A 36 1.22 -1.17 -3.43
CA SER A 36 1.08 -1.14 -4.91
C SER A 36 1.84 -2.28 -5.60
N TRP A 37 3.03 -2.63 -5.09
CA TRP A 37 3.91 -3.67 -5.63
C TRP A 37 3.38 -5.10 -5.42
N GLY A 38 2.28 -5.27 -4.67
CA GLY A 38 1.58 -6.54 -4.53
C GLY A 38 0.66 -6.89 -5.71
N TYR A 39 0.27 -5.89 -6.51
CA TYR A 39 -0.68 -6.07 -7.63
C TYR A 39 0.00 -6.41 -8.96
N GLY A 40 1.31 -6.20 -9.06
CA GLY A 40 2.09 -6.58 -10.23
C GLY A 40 2.54 -8.04 -10.19
N ASN A 41 3.27 -8.46 -11.23
CA ASN A 41 3.94 -9.76 -11.21
C ASN A 41 4.99 -9.81 -10.10
N SER A 42 4.87 -10.81 -9.22
CA SER A 42 5.85 -11.10 -8.18
C SER A 42 6.61 -12.39 -8.49
N GLY A 43 7.74 -12.58 -7.83
CA GLY A 43 8.52 -13.80 -7.97
C GLY A 43 9.61 -13.89 -6.94
N THR A 44 10.48 -14.87 -7.14
CA THR A 44 11.66 -15.08 -6.29
C THR A 44 12.91 -14.78 -7.09
N ARG A 45 14.07 -14.85 -6.44
CA ARG A 45 15.38 -14.82 -7.13
C ARG A 45 15.55 -15.89 -8.23
N PHE A 46 14.70 -16.92 -8.26
CA PHE A 46 14.78 -17.99 -9.25
C PHE A 46 13.95 -17.71 -10.49
N LYS A 47 12.71 -17.23 -10.33
CA LYS A 47 11.79 -17.01 -11.45
C LYS A 47 10.62 -16.10 -11.07
N VAL A 48 10.20 -15.31 -12.06
CA VAL A 48 8.90 -14.65 -12.14
C VAL A 48 8.08 -15.40 -13.20
N PHE A 49 6.84 -15.76 -12.89
CA PHE A 49 5.91 -16.35 -13.85
C PHE A 49 4.83 -15.31 -14.16
N PRO A 50 4.85 -14.68 -15.35
CA PRO A 50 3.91 -13.62 -15.67
C PRO A 50 2.46 -14.10 -15.69
N TRP A 51 1.57 -13.35 -15.04
CA TRP A 51 0.13 -13.51 -15.14
C TRP A 51 -0.44 -12.48 -16.14
N PRO A 52 -1.31 -12.88 -17.10
CA PRO A 52 -1.86 -11.95 -18.09
C PRO A 52 -2.64 -10.77 -17.50
N GLY A 53 -3.27 -10.97 -16.33
CA GLY A 53 -4.04 -9.94 -15.64
C GLY A 53 -3.27 -9.16 -14.58
N ALA A 54 -1.95 -9.33 -14.44
CA ALA A 54 -1.19 -8.58 -13.44
C ALA A 54 -1.06 -7.11 -13.85
N ALA A 55 -1.21 -6.19 -12.90
CA ALA A 55 -1.09 -4.77 -13.15
C ALA A 55 0.31 -4.39 -13.65
N ARG A 56 0.36 -3.51 -14.66
CA ARG A 56 1.58 -3.07 -15.35
C ARG A 56 1.87 -1.59 -15.10
N THR A 57 0.85 -0.82 -14.76
CA THR A 57 0.96 0.62 -14.48
C THR A 57 0.44 0.94 -13.09
N VAL A 58 0.84 2.08 -12.51
CA VAL A 58 0.31 2.54 -11.22
C VAL A 58 -1.21 2.69 -11.24
N TYR A 59 -1.79 3.11 -12.37
CA TYR A 59 -3.24 3.21 -12.54
C TYR A 59 -3.93 1.84 -12.49
N GLU A 60 -3.35 0.82 -13.16
CA GLU A 60 -3.86 -0.55 -13.07
C GLU A 60 -3.74 -1.10 -11.64
N LYS A 61 -2.63 -0.82 -10.94
CA LYS A 61 -2.45 -1.22 -9.53
C LYS A 61 -3.52 -0.60 -8.63
N LEU A 62 -3.87 0.68 -8.85
CA LEU A 62 -4.94 1.35 -8.10
C LEU A 62 -6.32 0.76 -8.42
N ALA A 63 -6.60 0.39 -9.67
CA ALA A 63 -7.84 -0.29 -10.03
C ALA A 63 -7.98 -1.65 -9.33
N ASP A 64 -6.90 -2.44 -9.30
CA ASP A 64 -6.87 -3.72 -8.58
C ASP A 64 -7.01 -3.53 -7.06
N ALA A 65 -6.38 -2.49 -6.50
CA ALA A 65 -6.54 -2.13 -5.10
C ALA A 65 -7.98 -1.72 -4.75
N ALA A 66 -8.66 -1.03 -5.66
CA ALA A 66 -10.06 -0.63 -5.48
C ALA A 66 -10.97 -1.85 -5.39
N GLU A 67 -10.69 -2.90 -6.18
CA GLU A 67 -11.40 -4.17 -6.08
C GLU A 67 -11.18 -4.84 -4.72
N VAL A 68 -9.95 -4.82 -4.18
CA VAL A 68 -9.68 -5.29 -2.81
C VAL A 68 -10.50 -4.50 -1.79
N GLN A 69 -10.48 -3.16 -1.85
CA GLN A 69 -11.29 -2.33 -0.96
C GLN A 69 -12.79 -2.64 -1.08
N ARG A 70 -13.29 -2.84 -2.31
CA ARG A 70 -14.70 -3.14 -2.56
C ARG A 70 -15.14 -4.44 -1.90
N VAL A 71 -14.29 -5.46 -1.87
CA VAL A 71 -14.65 -6.78 -1.30
C VAL A 71 -14.31 -6.92 0.19
N THR A 72 -13.31 -6.19 0.70
CA THR A 72 -12.91 -6.30 2.11
C THR A 72 -13.45 -5.17 3.00
N GLY A 73 -13.68 -3.98 2.44
CA GLY A 73 -14.11 -2.78 3.17
C GLY A 73 -13.04 -2.14 4.07
N VAL A 74 -11.87 -2.77 4.24
CA VAL A 74 -10.86 -2.38 5.24
C VAL A 74 -9.53 -1.90 4.62
N CYS A 75 -9.43 -1.82 3.31
CA CYS A 75 -8.22 -1.44 2.57
C CYS A 75 -8.34 -0.08 1.82
N PRO A 76 -8.70 1.04 2.46
CA PRO A 76 -9.00 2.29 1.75
C PRO A 76 -7.76 3.04 1.22
N ALA A 77 -6.55 2.55 1.48
CA ALA A 77 -5.30 3.25 1.18
C ALA A 77 -4.26 2.37 0.50
N VAL A 78 -3.46 2.97 -0.39
CA VAL A 78 -2.41 2.27 -1.14
C VAL A 78 -1.06 2.95 -0.96
N ALA A 79 -0.07 2.21 -0.46
CA ALA A 79 1.33 2.63 -0.41
C ALA A 79 1.96 2.58 -1.81
N LEU A 80 2.69 3.62 -2.20
CA LEU A 80 3.45 3.67 -3.45
C LEU A 80 4.94 3.47 -3.21
N HIS A 81 5.65 3.02 -4.23
CA HIS A 81 7.08 2.77 -4.21
C HIS A 81 7.77 3.45 -5.40
N ILE A 82 8.71 4.36 -5.13
CA ILE A 82 9.35 5.18 -6.16
C ILE A 82 10.75 4.63 -6.44
N PRO A 83 11.11 4.36 -7.71
CA PRO A 83 10.45 4.82 -8.94
C PRO A 83 9.46 3.82 -9.60
N TRP A 84 9.12 2.69 -8.98
CA TRP A 84 8.23 1.68 -9.60
C TRP A 84 6.83 2.20 -9.95
N ASP A 85 6.35 3.17 -9.18
CA ASP A 85 5.05 3.83 -9.35
C ASP A 85 5.19 5.28 -9.82
N HIS A 86 6.34 5.65 -10.38
CA HIS A 86 6.55 6.99 -10.91
C HIS A 86 5.52 7.30 -12.01
N THR A 87 5.00 8.53 -11.99
CA THR A 87 4.14 9.08 -13.04
C THR A 87 4.48 10.55 -13.28
N ASP A 88 4.15 11.05 -14.46
CA ASP A 88 4.46 12.43 -14.86
C ASP A 88 3.47 13.45 -14.24
N ASP A 89 2.31 13.00 -13.75
CA ASP A 89 1.27 13.86 -13.17
C ASP A 89 0.72 13.27 -11.86
N TRP A 90 1.29 13.72 -10.74
CA TRP A 90 0.88 13.30 -9.40
C TRP A 90 -0.54 13.76 -9.04
N ASP A 91 -0.98 14.93 -9.53
CA ASP A 91 -2.31 15.44 -9.26
C ASP A 91 -3.37 14.60 -9.98
N ALA A 92 -3.09 14.15 -11.21
CA ALA A 92 -3.94 13.22 -11.94
C ALA A 92 -4.02 11.86 -11.24
N LEU A 93 -2.90 11.36 -10.72
CA LEU A 93 -2.89 10.12 -9.96
C LEU A 93 -3.72 10.22 -8.67
N ALA A 94 -3.59 11.32 -7.93
CA ALA A 94 -4.39 11.59 -6.73
C ALA A 94 -5.89 11.62 -7.05
N ARG A 95 -6.30 12.34 -8.10
CA ARG A 95 -7.70 12.38 -8.56
C ARG A 95 -8.20 11.01 -9.00
N HIS A 96 -7.36 10.22 -9.65
CA HIS A 96 -7.72 8.87 -10.08
C HIS A 96 -7.96 7.95 -8.87
N ALA A 97 -7.05 7.94 -7.88
CA ALA A 97 -7.23 7.18 -6.65
C ALA A 97 -8.53 7.58 -5.92
N GLN A 98 -8.79 8.88 -5.78
CA GLN A 98 -10.02 9.39 -5.18
C GLN A 98 -11.28 8.94 -5.94
N GLY A 99 -11.24 8.96 -7.27
CA GLY A 99 -12.33 8.47 -8.12
C GLY A 99 -12.64 6.98 -7.94
N LEU A 100 -11.67 6.20 -7.49
CA LEU A 100 -11.82 4.79 -7.13
C LEU A 100 -12.22 4.55 -5.67
N GLY A 101 -12.40 5.61 -4.88
CA GLY A 101 -12.68 5.51 -3.44
C GLY A 101 -11.44 5.14 -2.61
N LEU A 102 -10.25 5.36 -3.15
CA LEU A 102 -8.97 5.13 -2.48
C LEU A 102 -8.29 6.45 -2.12
N ARG A 103 -7.38 6.39 -1.16
CA ARG A 103 -6.36 7.42 -0.94
C ARG A 103 -4.97 6.86 -1.19
N ILE A 104 -4.04 7.72 -1.62
CA ILE A 104 -2.63 7.35 -1.58
C ILE A 104 -2.13 7.39 -0.12
N GLY A 105 -1.31 6.40 0.22
CA GLY A 105 -0.74 6.17 1.53
C GLY A 105 0.73 6.59 1.60
N ALA A 106 1.53 5.77 2.28
CA ALA A 106 2.97 6.02 2.39
C ALA A 106 3.69 6.00 1.03
N ILE A 107 4.68 6.88 0.86
CA ILE A 107 5.60 6.88 -0.28
C ILE A 107 6.93 6.26 0.14
N ASN A 108 7.33 5.19 -0.55
CA ASN A 108 8.46 4.36 -0.20
C ASN A 108 9.63 4.58 -1.18
N PRO A 109 10.77 5.13 -0.74
CA PRO A 109 11.93 5.30 -1.60
C PRO A 109 12.62 3.96 -1.88
N ASN A 110 12.91 3.67 -3.14
CA ASN A 110 13.81 2.57 -3.52
C ASN A 110 15.26 3.01 -3.40
N LEU A 111 15.99 2.37 -2.48
CA LEU A 111 17.40 2.60 -2.22
C LEU A 111 18.20 1.28 -2.21
N PHE A 112 17.72 0.28 -2.94
CA PHE A 112 18.22 -1.10 -2.82
C PHE A 112 18.31 -1.89 -4.14
N GLN A 113 17.82 -1.36 -5.27
CA GLN A 113 17.90 -2.08 -6.55
C GLN A 113 18.99 -1.61 -7.49
N ASP A 114 19.29 -0.32 -7.51
CA ASP A 114 20.28 0.21 -8.46
C ASP A 114 21.69 -0.28 -8.13
N GLU A 115 22.49 -0.52 -9.18
CA GLU A 115 23.84 -1.11 -9.04
C GLU A 115 24.76 -0.28 -8.15
N HIS A 116 24.61 1.05 -8.17
CA HIS A 116 25.41 1.95 -7.34
C HIS A 116 25.08 1.84 -5.84
N TYR A 117 23.94 1.25 -5.47
CA TYR A 117 23.59 0.92 -4.08
C TYR A 117 24.08 -0.45 -3.62
N ARG A 118 24.90 -1.14 -4.42
CA ARG A 118 25.44 -2.47 -4.09
C ARG A 118 26.14 -2.54 -2.72
N LEU A 119 26.80 -1.46 -2.28
CA LEU A 119 27.48 -1.39 -0.97
C LEU A 119 26.67 -0.60 0.08
N GLY A 120 25.38 -0.35 -0.17
CA GLY A 120 24.48 0.43 0.68
C GLY A 120 23.99 1.72 0.03
N SER A 121 23.18 2.49 0.76
CA SER A 121 22.59 3.75 0.27
C SER A 121 22.83 4.91 1.24
N LEU A 122 21.95 5.11 2.22
CA LEU A 122 22.10 6.18 3.22
C LEU A 122 23.38 6.02 4.07
N ALA A 123 23.86 4.78 4.20
CA ALA A 123 25.09 4.43 4.90
C ALA A 123 26.21 3.95 3.94
N HIS A 124 26.12 4.28 2.65
CA HIS A 124 27.15 3.91 1.68
C HIS A 124 28.51 4.55 2.04
N PRO A 125 29.67 3.91 1.84
CA PRO A 125 30.99 4.49 2.15
C PRO A 125 31.31 5.74 1.32
N ASP A 126 30.92 5.77 0.05
CA ASP A 126 31.02 6.95 -0.83
C ASP A 126 30.00 8.03 -0.43
N LEU A 127 30.51 9.26 -0.21
CA LEU A 127 29.72 10.46 0.09
C LEU A 127 28.71 10.83 -1.00
N GLY A 128 29.09 10.69 -2.27
CA GLY A 128 28.24 10.99 -3.41
C GLY A 128 27.02 10.09 -3.48
N MET A 129 27.20 8.79 -3.18
CA MET A 129 26.08 7.83 -3.14
C MET A 129 25.13 8.11 -1.98
N ARG A 130 25.65 8.55 -0.82
CA ARG A 130 24.79 8.99 0.29
C ARG A 130 23.97 10.23 -0.09
N GLN A 131 24.61 11.18 -0.77
CA GLN A 131 23.92 12.39 -1.23
C GLN A 131 22.80 12.06 -2.22
N GLN A 132 23.06 11.18 -3.19
CA GLN A 132 22.06 10.70 -4.13
C GLN A 132 20.88 10.01 -3.44
N ALA A 133 21.13 9.16 -2.43
CA ALA A 133 20.07 8.53 -1.64
C ALA A 133 19.23 9.55 -0.86
N ILE A 134 19.88 10.57 -0.26
CA ILE A 134 19.20 11.64 0.45
C ILE A 134 18.32 12.46 -0.50
N ASP A 135 18.82 12.76 -1.70
CA ASP A 135 18.07 13.53 -2.69
C ASP A 135 16.85 12.75 -3.20
N HIS A 136 16.97 11.43 -3.41
CA HIS A 136 15.84 10.56 -3.71
C HIS A 136 14.78 10.52 -2.60
N VAL A 137 15.21 10.50 -1.34
CA VAL A 137 14.28 10.59 -0.19
C VAL A 137 13.57 11.95 -0.17
N ARG A 138 14.26 13.04 -0.49
CA ARG A 138 13.65 14.37 -0.59
C ARG A 138 12.63 14.47 -1.72
N GLU A 139 12.91 13.84 -2.86
CA GLU A 139 11.96 13.69 -3.95
C GLU A 139 10.70 12.93 -3.48
N CYS A 140 10.86 11.78 -2.83
CA CYS A 140 9.74 11.02 -2.28
C CYS A 140 8.91 11.82 -1.27
N ILE A 141 9.55 12.66 -0.44
CA ILE A 141 8.84 13.58 0.48
C ILE A 141 8.05 14.64 -0.29
N ALA A 142 8.60 15.19 -1.39
CA ALA A 142 7.89 16.14 -2.22
C ALA A 142 6.67 15.50 -2.92
N ILE A 143 6.83 14.27 -3.41
CA ILE A 143 5.73 13.45 -3.95
C ILE A 143 4.66 13.23 -2.88
N ALA A 144 5.04 12.79 -1.68
CA ALA A 144 4.10 12.58 -0.57
C ALA A 144 3.29 13.84 -0.26
N ARG A 145 3.96 15.00 -0.16
CA ARG A 145 3.28 16.28 0.07
C ARG A 145 2.28 16.66 -1.02
N THR A 146 2.52 16.22 -2.25
CA THR A 146 1.62 16.47 -3.38
C THR A 146 0.38 15.57 -3.32
N LEU A 147 0.56 14.31 -2.89
CA LEU A 147 -0.49 13.29 -2.87
C LEU A 147 -1.39 13.33 -1.61
N GLY A 148 -0.93 14.00 -0.54
CA GLY A 148 -1.68 14.18 0.72
C GLY A 148 -1.28 13.17 1.79
#